data_AF-D4MP22-F1
#
_entry.id   AF-D4MP22-F1
#
_cell.length_a   1.000
_cell.length_b   1.000
_cell.length_c   1.000
_cell.angle_alpha   90.00
_cell.angle_beta   90.00
_cell.angle_gamma   90.00
#
_symmetry.space_group_name_H-M   'P 1'
#
loop_
_entity.id
_entity.type
_entity.pdbx_description
1 polymer ?
#
loop_
_entity_poly.entity_id
_entity_poly.type
_entity_poly.pdbx_seq_one_letter_code
_entity_poly.pdbx_strand_id
1 'polypeptide(L)' 'MYYLTLMDPKLKVKERFGGVLLEEKKDEWKEAFDETVSRAGKSEGVRRVEEMFNQDEKSRRQASGELLSRWKSGYRTMI' A
#
# COMPACT_ATOMS: atom_id res chain seq x y z
N MET A 1 13.48 -9.22 -7.72
CA MET A 1 14.20 -9.20 -6.42
C MET A 1 14.38 -7.79 -5.88
N TYR A 2 14.88 -6.81 -6.65
CA TYR A 2 14.98 -5.41 -6.20
C TYR A 2 13.63 -4.77 -5.83
N TYR A 3 12.57 -5.03 -6.61
CA TYR A 3 11.23 -4.51 -6.30
C TYR A 3 10.72 -4.89 -4.89
N LEU A 4 11.14 -6.05 -4.37
CA LEU A 4 10.77 -6.49 -3.02
C LEU A 4 11.49 -5.70 -1.93
N THR A 5 12.70 -5.19 -2.20
CA THR A 5 13.44 -4.35 -1.25
C THR A 5 12.87 -2.94 -1.15
N LEU A 6 12.09 -2.49 -2.15
CA LEU A 6 11.33 -1.25 -2.07
C LEU A 6 10.11 -1.36 -1.12
N MET A 7 9.57 -2.58 -0.94
CA MET A 7 8.44 -2.85 -0.05
C MET A 7 8.86 -3.14 1.39
N ASP A 8 9.96 -3.88 1.58
CA ASP A 8 10.54 -4.15 2.90
C ASP A 8 12.02 -3.73 2.93
N PRO A 9 12.36 -2.64 3.66
CA PRO A 9 13.73 -2.15 3.77
C PRO A 9 14.72 -3.14 4.39
N LYS A 10 14.23 -4.18 5.09
CA LYS A 10 15.07 -5.22 5.69
C LYS A 10 15.57 -6.23 4.66
N LEU A 11 14.91 -6.31 3.49
CA LEU A 11 15.33 -7.17 2.40
C LEU A 11 16.48 -6.51 1.65
N LYS A 12 17.55 -7.28 1.40
CA LYS A 12 18.67 -6.87 0.57
C LYS A 12 18.80 -7.82 -0.62
N VAL A 13 19.06 -7.27 -1.79
CA VAL A 13 19.44 -8.07 -2.94
C VAL A 13 20.81 -8.69 -2.66
N LYS A 14 20.94 -10.02 -2.80
CA LYS A 14 22.22 -10.69 -2.62
C LYS A 14 23.22 -10.19 -3.68
N GLU A 15 24.47 -9.95 -3.28
CA GLU A 15 25.53 -9.37 -4.14
C GLU A 15 25.74 -10.09 -5.46
N ARG A 16 25.51 -11.41 -5.51
CA ARG A 16 25.61 -12.23 -6.74
C ARG A 16 24.66 -11.78 -7.86
N PHE A 17 23.60 -11.06 -7.52
CA PHE A 17 22.65 -10.49 -8.50
C PHE A 17 22.86 -8.99 -8.72
N GLY A 18 23.77 -8.36 -7.96
CA GLY A 18 24.06 -6.92 -8.03
C GLY A 18 24.63 -6.49 -9.38
N GLY A 19 25.50 -7.31 -9.99
CA GLY A 19 26.11 -7.02 -11.29
C GLY A 19 25.20 -7.20 -12.51
N VAL A 20 24.06 -7.90 -12.34
CA VAL A 20 23.05 -8.08 -13.41
C VAL A 20 22.01 -6.95 -13.38
N LEU A 21 21.95 -6.23 -12.27
CA LEU A 21 21.00 -5.15 -12.02
C LEU A 21 21.62 -3.82 -12.44
N LEU A 22 21.41 -3.46 -13.71
CA LEU A 22 21.72 -2.13 -14.25
C LEU A 22 21.06 -1.05 -13.39
N GLU A 23 21.82 -0.02 -12.99
CA GLU A 23 21.31 1.09 -12.18
C GLU A 23 20.13 1.80 -12.84
N GLU A 24 20.18 2.00 -14.16
CA GLU A 24 19.09 2.59 -14.94
C GLU A 24 17.76 1.85 -14.75
N LYS A 25 17.79 0.51 -14.65
CA LYS A 25 16.59 -0.30 -14.41
C LYS A 25 16.06 -0.20 -12.98
N LYS A 26 16.93 0.06 -12.00
CA LYS A 26 16.50 0.27 -10.61
C LYS A 26 15.80 1.60 -10.48
N ASP A 27 16.31 2.64 -11.14
CA ASP A 27 15.71 3.98 -11.14
C ASP A 27 14.32 3.96 -11.78
N GLU A 28 14.17 3.34 -12.96
CA GLU A 28 12.85 3.12 -13.60
C GLU A 28 11.86 2.41 -12.66
N TRP A 29 12.29 1.34 -11.98
CA TRP A 29 11.42 0.58 -11.08
C TRP A 29 11.06 1.34 -9.81
N LYS A 30 11.97 2.18 -9.32
CA LYS A 30 11.72 3.04 -8.16
C LYS A 30 10.72 4.13 -8.51
N GLU A 31 10.87 4.77 -9.66
CA GLU A 31 9.92 5.79 -10.14
C GLU A 31 8.52 5.20 -10.31
N ALA A 32 8.39 4.03 -10.95
CA ALA A 32 7.11 3.33 -11.10
C ALA A 32 6.50 2.91 -9.75
N PHE A 33 7.34 2.53 -8.79
CA PHE A 33 6.90 2.20 -7.43
C PHE A 33 6.38 3.44 -6.71
N ASP A 34 7.10 4.55 -6.75
CA ASP A 34 6.72 5.81 -6.11
C ASP A 34 5.43 6.38 -6.73
N GLU A 35 5.25 6.27 -8.05
CA GLU A 35 3.99 6.62 -8.72
C GLU A 35 2.83 5.75 -8.23
N THR A 36 3.06 4.43 -8.12
CA THR A 36 2.06 3.49 -7.63
C THR A 36 1.69 3.76 -6.17
N VAL A 37 2.67 4.08 -5.32
CA VAL A 37 2.45 4.46 -3.92
C VAL A 37 1.70 5.78 -3.83
N SER A 38 2.07 6.78 -4.63
CA SER A 38 1.36 8.07 -4.70
C SER A 38 -0.09 7.87 -5.13
N ARG A 39 -0.34 7.01 -6.11
CA ARG A 39 -1.69 6.66 -6.56
C ARG A 39 -2.47 5.86 -5.53
N ALA A 40 -1.82 4.94 -4.80
CA ALA A 40 -2.43 4.15 -3.73
C ALA A 40 -2.75 5.02 -2.50
N GLY A 41 -1.89 5.97 -2.15
CA GLY A 41 -2.14 6.97 -1.10
C GLY A 41 -3.32 7.88 -1.44
N LYS A 42 -3.51 8.18 -2.73
CA LYS A 42 -4.71 8.87 -3.25
C LYS A 42 -5.92 7.96 -3.46
N SER A 43 -5.85 6.68 -3.08
CA SER A 43 -7.00 5.79 -3.26
C SER A 43 -8.16 6.23 -2.38
N GLU A 44 -9.36 6.18 -2.94
CA GLU A 44 -10.62 6.51 -2.26
C GLU A 44 -10.80 5.77 -0.92
N GLY A 45 -10.20 4.58 -0.77
CA GLY A 45 -10.22 3.83 0.48
C GLY A 45 -9.41 4.48 1.59
N VAL A 46 -8.22 4.99 1.30
CA VAL A 46 -7.34 5.67 2.27
C VAL A 46 -7.96 7.02 2.67
N ARG A 47 -8.44 7.79 1.70
CA ARG A 47 -9.13 9.07 1.94
C ARG A 47 -10.36 8.93 2.82
N ARG A 48 -11.19 7.90 2.59
CA ARG A 48 -12.36 7.62 3.45
C ARG A 48 -11.99 7.28 4.88
N VAL A 49 -10.88 6.58 5.09
CA VAL A 49 -10.40 6.25 6.44
C VAL A 49 -9.92 7.52 7.14
N GLU A 50 -9.16 8.38 6.46
CA GLU A 50 -8.73 9.67 7.02
C GLU A 50 -9.92 10.60 7.35
N GLU A 51 -10.89 10.74 6.45
CA GLU A 51 -12.11 11.51 6.68
C GLU A 51 -12.92 10.98 7.87
N MET A 52 -12.99 9.65 8.04
CA MET A 52 -13.64 9.01 9.16
C MET A 52 -12.94 9.28 10.50
N PHE A 53 -11.60 9.37 10.52
CA PHE A 53 -10.84 9.67 11.73
C PHE A 53 -10.96 11.13 12.19
N ASN A 54 -11.27 12.05 11.25
CA ASN A 54 -11.51 13.47 11.50
C ASN A 54 -12.94 13.80 11.99
N GLN A 55 -13.86 12.84 12.04
CA GLN A 55 -15.22 13.03 12.56
C GLN A 55 -15.29 12.93 14.09
N ASP A 56 -16.35 13.50 14.66
CA ASP A 56 -16.69 13.34 16.09
C ASP A 56 -16.78 11.86 16.48
N GLU A 57 -16.45 11.56 17.74
CA GLU A 57 -16.23 10.20 18.24
C GLU A 57 -17.40 9.24 17.95
N LYS A 58 -18.64 9.73 18.06
CA LYS A 58 -19.86 8.95 17.79
C LYS A 58 -20.00 8.58 16.32
N SER A 59 -19.75 9.53 15.41
CA SER A 59 -19.82 9.34 13.96
C SER A 59 -18.70 8.43 13.45
N ARG A 60 -17.48 8.62 13.97
CA ARG A 60 -16.33 7.77 13.69
C ARG A 60 -16.56 6.30 14.05
N ARG A 61 -17.18 6.03 15.21
CA ARG A 61 -17.47 4.66 15.67
C ARG A 61 -18.48 3.95 14.76
N GLN A 62 -19.50 4.66 14.28
CA GLN A 62 -20.48 4.12 13.34
C GLN A 62 -19.83 3.80 11.99
N ALA A 63 -19.14 4.77 11.39
CA ALA A 63 -18.46 4.61 10.10
C ALA A 63 -17.40 3.49 10.13
N SER A 64 -16.68 3.34 11.25
CA SER A 64 -15.71 2.25 11.44
C SER A 64 -16.38 0.88 11.42
N GLY A 65 -17.58 0.76 12.01
CA GLY A 65 -18.36 -0.47 12.00
C GLY A 65 -18.85 -0.86 10.60
N GLU A 66 -19.31 0.12 9.82
CA GLU A 66 -19.75 -0.08 8.43
C GLU A 66 -18.58 -0.51 7.54
N LEU A 67 -17.42 0.14 7.68
CA LEU A 67 -16.20 -0.23 6.94
C LEU A 67 -15.75 -1.66 7.25
N LEU A 68 -15.72 -2.03 8.54
CA LEU A 68 -15.36 -3.37 8.98
C LEU A 68 -16.33 -4.43 8.47
N SER A 69 -17.63 -4.14 8.47
CA SER A 69 -18.66 -5.04 7.92
C SER A 69 -18.44 -5.28 6.42
N ARG A 70 -18.16 -4.22 5.67
CA ARG A 70 -17.89 -4.31 4.23
C ARG A 70 -16.63 -5.13 3.93
N TRP A 71 -15.55 -4.96 4.69
CA TRP A 71 -14.34 -5.76 4.55
C TRP A 71 -14.57 -7.23 4.89
N LYS A 72 -15.30 -7.52 5.98
CA LYS A 72 -15.67 -8.90 6.34
C LYS A 72 -16.52 -9.56 5.26
N SER A 73 -17.47 -8.82 4.68
CA SER A 73 -18.28 -9.32 3.57
C SER A 73 -17.43 -9.61 2.34
N GLY A 74 -16.57 -8.67 1.93
CA GLY A 74 -15.68 -8.86 0.78
C GLY A 74 -14.74 -10.06 0.96
N TYR A 75 -14.18 -10.23 2.15
CA TYR A 75 -13.35 -11.40 2.48
C TYR A 75 -14.12 -12.72 2.40
N ARG A 76 -15.37 -12.75 2.91
CA ARG A 76 -16.23 -13.95 2.84
C ARG A 76 -16.62 -14.32 1.41
N THR A 77 -16.76 -13.35 0.52
CA THR A 77 -17.05 -13.60 -0.90
C THR A 77 -15.83 -14.10 -1.67
N MET A 78 -14.63 -13.89 -1.13
CA MET A 78 -13.38 -14.30 -1.76
C MET A 78 -12.96 -15.74 -1.40
N ILE A 79 -13.59 -16.34 -0.38
CA ILE A 79 -13.49 -17.76 0.01
C ILE A 79 -14.66 -18.51 -0.63
#